data_AF-A0A2V7M4Y0-F1
#
_entry.id   AF-A0A2V7M4Y0-F1
#
_cell.length_a   1.000
_cell.length_b   1.000
_cell.length_c   1.000
_cell.angle_alpha   90.00
_cell.angle_beta   90.00
_cell.angle_gamma   90.00
#
_symmetry.space_group_name_H-M   'P 1'
#
loop_
_entity.id
_entity.type
_entity.pdbx_description
1 polymer ?
#
loop_
_entity_poly.entity_id
_entity_poly.type
_entity_poly.pdbx_seq_one_letter_code
_entity_poly.pdbx_strand_id
1 'polypeptide(L)'
;MRSKLLLGLLSLAACERVEPPVAPQHVDPLTSQSSSGRIAFVSSRDGNNHIYVMNADGTGLTRLTNDPASDGYPAWSPDGSRIAFTSTRDGHNNIYV
;
A
#
# COMPACT_ATOMS: atom_id res chain seq x y z
N MET A 1 -25.22 -52.03 -49.13
CA MET A 1 -25.26 -50.68 -49.74
C MET A 1 -26.70 -50.20 -49.60
N ARG A 2 -27.08 -49.22 -48.78
CA ARG A 2 -26.67 -47.81 -48.73
C ARG A 2 -26.77 -47.29 -47.29
N SER A 3 -25.85 -46.38 -46.98
CA SER A 3 -25.55 -45.79 -45.69
C SER A 3 -26.21 -44.42 -45.55
N LYS A 4 -26.30 -43.96 -44.29
CA LYS A 4 -26.50 -42.59 -43.78
C LYS A 4 -27.93 -42.17 -43.40
N LEU A 5 -28.23 -42.24 -42.11
CA LEU A 5 -28.87 -41.12 -41.40
C LEU A 5 -27.98 -40.71 -40.23
N LEU A 6 -27.58 -39.44 -40.24
CA LEU A 6 -26.72 -38.78 -39.27
C LEU A 6 -27.63 -38.21 -38.17
N LEU A 7 -27.63 -38.79 -36.97
CA LEU A 7 -28.26 -38.16 -35.80
C LEU A 7 -27.31 -37.06 -35.29
N GLY A 8 -27.73 -35.81 -35.41
CA GLY A 8 -26.99 -34.63 -34.98
C GLY A 8 -26.75 -34.65 -33.48
N LEU A 9 -25.48 -34.43 -33.09
CA LEU A 9 -25.06 -34.23 -31.71
C LEU A 9 -25.76 -32.99 -31.14
N LEU A 10 -26.51 -33.19 -30.06
CA LEU A 10 -26.99 -32.11 -29.19
C LEU A 10 -25.75 -31.46 -28.57
N SER A 11 -25.30 -30.34 -29.12
CA SER A 11 -24.26 -29.54 -28.48
C SER A 11 -24.85 -28.96 -27.21
N LEU A 12 -24.41 -29.47 -26.05
CA LEU A 12 -24.47 -28.69 -24.82
C LEU A 12 -23.56 -27.48 -25.03
N ALA A 13 -24.14 -26.36 -25.44
CA ALA A 13 -23.50 -25.09 -25.21
C ALA A 13 -23.33 -24.96 -23.70
N ALA A 14 -22.08 -25.00 -23.23
CA ALA A 14 -21.76 -24.45 -21.93
C ALA A 14 -22.38 -23.04 -21.89
N CYS A 15 -23.10 -22.73 -20.82
CA CYS A 15 -23.59 -21.38 -20.59
C CYS A 15 -22.34 -20.52 -20.38
N GLU A 16 -21.78 -20.00 -21.47
CA GLU A 16 -20.68 -19.07 -21.41
C GLU A 16 -21.29 -17.84 -20.74
N ARG A 17 -20.91 -17.62 -19.48
CA ARG A 17 -21.38 -16.50 -18.69
C ARG A 17 -20.90 -15.26 -19.43
N VAL A 18 -21.80 -14.68 -20.22
CA VAL A 18 -21.57 -13.37 -20.82
C VAL A 18 -21.45 -12.43 -19.64
N GLU A 19 -20.21 -12.10 -19.28
CA GLU A 19 -19.96 -11.07 -18.29
C GLU A 19 -20.58 -9.79 -18.84
N PRO A 20 -21.45 -9.11 -18.08
CA PRO A 20 -21.98 -7.83 -18.51
C PRO A 20 -20.80 -6.92 -18.83
N PRO A 21 -20.88 -6.05 -19.85
CA PRO A 21 -19.80 -5.13 -20.16
C PRO A 21 -19.45 -4.39 -18.87
N VAL A 22 -18.21 -4.55 -18.41
CA VAL A 22 -17.68 -3.80 -17.27
C VAL A 22 -17.92 -2.34 -17.64
N ALA A 23 -18.88 -1.70 -16.97
CA ALA A 23 -19.11 -0.28 -17.15
C ALA A 23 -17.76 0.40 -16.99
N PRO A 24 -17.40 1.41 -17.82
CA PRO A 24 -16.21 2.21 -17.57
C PRO A 24 -16.29 2.61 -16.11
N GLN A 25 -15.36 2.11 -15.31
CA GLN A 25 -15.29 2.53 -13.92
C GLN A 25 -15.16 4.04 -14.03
N HIS A 26 -16.20 4.76 -13.62
CA HIS A 26 -16.17 6.20 -13.54
C HIS A 26 -15.11 6.46 -12.49
N VAL A 27 -13.88 6.65 -12.95
CA VAL A 27 -12.77 7.07 -12.11
C VAL A 27 -13.23 8.39 -11.56
N ASP A 28 -13.74 8.38 -10.32
CA ASP A 28 -14.00 9.60 -9.60
C ASP A 28 -12.70 10.41 -9.73
N PRO A 29 -12.72 11.66 -10.22
CA PRO A 29 -11.50 12.44 -10.43
C PRO A 29 -10.73 12.71 -9.12
N LEU A 30 -11.24 12.24 -7.98
CA LEU A 30 -10.65 12.27 -6.66
C LEU A 30 -9.90 10.98 -6.27
N THR A 31 -10.09 9.85 -6.95
CA THR A 31 -9.35 8.60 -6.66
C THR A 31 -8.09 8.42 -7.52
N SER A 32 -7.84 9.33 -8.47
CA SER A 32 -6.58 9.43 -9.22
C SER A 32 -5.62 10.51 -8.68
N GLN A 33 -5.87 11.06 -7.49
CA GLN A 33 -4.89 11.90 -6.81
C GLN A 33 -3.87 10.99 -6.15
N SER A 34 -2.84 10.66 -6.92
CA SER A 34 -1.62 9.99 -6.47
C SER A 34 -1.27 10.40 -5.04
N SER A 35 -1.12 9.39 -4.20
CA SER A 35 -0.43 9.29 -2.92
C SER A 35 0.99 9.87 -2.92
N SER A 36 1.20 11.03 -3.54
CA SER A 36 2.47 11.69 -3.81
C SER A 36 3.18 12.24 -2.56
N GLY A 37 2.70 11.88 -1.36
CA GLY A 37 3.33 12.19 -0.10
C GLY A 37 4.04 10.98 0.50
N ARG A 38 5.10 11.24 1.26
CA ARG A 38 5.60 10.26 2.25
C ARG A 38 4.97 10.56 3.59
N ILE A 39 4.68 9.52 4.36
CA ILE A 39 4.29 9.66 5.75
C ILE A 39 5.46 9.25 6.65
N ALA A 40 5.60 9.90 7.80
CA ALA A 40 6.46 9.46 8.88
C ALA A 40 5.59 9.05 10.06
N PHE A 41 5.90 7.93 10.69
CA PHE A 41 5.09 7.39 11.78
C PHE A 41 5.94 6.57 12.75
N VAL A 42 5.41 6.39 13.97
CA VAL A 42 6.02 5.57 15.01
C VAL A 42 5.45 4.16 14.91
N SER A 43 6.31 3.15 15.01
CA SER A 43 5.88 1.75 15.13
C SER A 43 6.76 0.98 16.10
N SER A 44 6.15 0.07 16.87
CA SER A 44 6.81 -0.84 17.81
C SER A 44 7.02 -2.25 17.23
N ARG A 45 6.90 -2.40 15.91
CA ARG A 45 6.94 -3.70 15.22
C ARG A 45 8.23 -4.51 15.43
N ASP A 46 9.32 -3.82 15.78
CA ASP A 46 10.64 -4.44 15.99
C ASP A 46 11.02 -4.54 17.49
N GLY A 47 10.07 -4.33 18.41
CA GLY A 47 10.27 -4.53 19.86
C GLY A 47 10.36 -3.25 20.69
N ASN A 48 10.63 -2.10 20.07
CA ASN A 48 10.56 -0.76 20.65
C ASN A 48 10.12 0.26 19.60
N ASN A 49 9.80 1.48 20.04
CA ASN A 49 9.32 2.52 19.12
C ASN A 49 10.45 3.04 18.23
N HIS A 50 10.25 2.94 16.93
CA HIS A 50 11.11 3.56 15.91
C HIS A 50 10.32 4.46 14.98
N ILE A 51 11.04 5.36 14.32
CA ILE A 51 10.50 6.16 13.24
C ILE A 51 10.61 5.38 11.93
N TYR A 52 9.49 5.25 11.24
CA TYR A 52 9.40 4.67 9.90
C TYR A 52 8.87 5.72 8.93
N VAL A 53 9.22 5.53 7.66
CA VAL A 53 8.63 6.26 6.54
C VAL A 53 8.11 5.30 5.50
N MET A 54 7.03 5.69 4.82
CA MET A 54 6.52 4.98 3.65
C MET A 54 5.81 5.95 2.72
N ASN A 55 5.56 5.52 1.49
CA ASN A 55 4.70 6.25 0.56
C ASN A 55 3.27 6.25 1.10
N ALA A 56 2.48 7.28 0.77
CA ALA A 56 1.09 7.36 1.27
C ALA A 56 0.17 6.25 0.73
N ASP A 57 0.59 5.51 -0.32
CA ASP A 57 -0.07 4.29 -0.79
C ASP A 57 0.32 3.03 0.01
N GLY A 58 1.16 3.17 1.03
CA GLY A 58 1.63 2.07 1.88
C GLY A 58 2.85 1.31 1.34
N THR A 59 3.36 1.65 0.16
CA THR A 59 4.58 1.04 -0.39
C THR A 59 5.84 1.72 0.16
N GLY A 60 7.01 1.11 -0.06
CA GLY A 60 8.30 1.75 0.25
C GLY A 60 8.61 1.91 1.75
N LEU A 61 8.05 1.04 2.59
CA LEU A 61 8.31 1.07 4.03
C LEU A 61 9.80 0.97 4.36
N THR A 62 10.30 1.95 5.10
CA THR A 62 11.70 2.04 5.52
C THR A 62 11.78 2.48 6.99
N ARG A 63 12.62 1.81 7.77
CA ARG A 63 12.97 2.21 9.14
C ARG A 63 14.07 3.27 9.10
N LEU A 64 13.89 4.40 9.79
CA LEU A 64 14.87 5.49 9.79
C LEU A 64 15.78 5.51 11.02
N THR A 65 15.32 4.99 12.17
CA THR A 65 16.11 4.97 13.40
C THR A 65 16.51 3.55 13.80
N ASN A 66 17.72 3.36 14.30
CA ASN A 66 18.25 2.03 14.63
C ASN A 66 19.01 2.02 15.97
N ASP A 67 18.35 2.52 17.01
CA ASP A 67 18.88 2.55 18.38
C ASP A 67 17.95 1.76 19.32
N PRO A 68 18.46 1.11 20.39
CA PRO A 68 17.62 0.46 21.40
C PRO A 68 16.69 1.42 22.18
N ALA A 69 16.92 2.73 22.12
CA ALA A 69 16.06 3.73 22.71
C ALA A 69 14.68 3.82 22.03
N SER A 70 13.75 4.48 22.72
CA SER A 70 12.43 4.77 22.16
C SER A 70 12.49 6.08 21.38
N ASP A 71 12.09 6.05 20.11
CA ASP A 71 11.96 7.23 19.25
C ASP A 71 10.49 7.60 19.02
N GLY A 72 10.17 8.89 18.96
CA GLY A 72 8.78 9.36 18.87
C GLY A 72 8.61 10.72 18.22
N TYR A 73 7.33 11.09 18.02
CA TYR A 73 6.88 12.41 17.56
C TYR A 73 7.62 12.97 16.33
N PRO A 74 7.63 12.24 15.19
CA PRO A 74 8.32 12.71 14.00
C PRO A 74 7.61 13.91 13.36
N ALA A 75 8.39 14.88 12.88
CA ALA A 75 7.91 16.03 12.12
C ALA A 75 8.84 16.31 10.93
N TRP A 76 8.27 16.35 9.72
CA TRP A 76 9.03 16.71 8.51
C TRP A 76 9.42 18.18 8.51
N SER A 77 10.61 18.47 7.97
CA SER A 77 10.95 19.83 7.56
C SER A 77 10.05 20.27 6.38
N PRO A 78 9.81 21.58 6.19
CA PRO A 78 8.94 22.07 5.11
C PRO A 78 9.36 21.65 3.69
N ASP A 79 10.65 21.44 3.48
CA ASP A 79 11.24 20.96 2.22
C ASP A 79 11.26 19.42 2.10
N GLY A 80 10.82 18.69 3.13
CA GLY A 80 10.80 17.24 3.18
C GLY A 80 12.17 16.56 3.22
N SER A 81 13.25 17.31 3.45
CA SER A 81 14.62 16.79 3.44
C SER A 81 15.07 16.19 4.78
N ARG A 82 14.41 16.56 5.89
CA ARG A 82 14.76 16.14 7.25
C ARG A 82 13.52 15.80 8.07
N ILE A 83 13.73 15.07 9.16
CA ILE A 83 12.70 14.77 10.16
C ILE A 83 13.25 15.10 11.53
N ALA A 84 12.60 16.02 12.25
CA ALA A 84 12.82 16.18 13.68
C ALA A 84 12.05 15.10 14.45
N PHE A 85 12.64 14.51 15.48
CA PHE A 85 12.00 13.50 16.32
C PHE A 85 12.56 13.53 17.75
N THR A 86 11.85 12.94 18.70
CA THR A 86 12.35 12.80 20.07
C THR A 86 12.98 11.43 20.29
N SER A 87 14.06 11.33 21.07
CA SER A 87 14.67 10.05 21.44
C SER A 87 15.17 10.05 22.88
N THR A 88 15.11 8.88 23.52
CA THR A 88 15.61 8.65 24.88
C THR A 88 17.05 8.11 24.93
N ARG A 89 17.77 8.08 23.81
CA ARG A 89 19.09 7.43 23.69
C ARG A 89 20.16 8.00 24.63
N ASP A 90 20.02 9.27 25.02
CA ASP A 90 20.94 9.94 25.94
C ASP A 90 20.39 9.97 27.38
N GLY A 91 19.46 9.08 27.73
CA GLY A 91 18.87 8.96 29.07
C GLY A 91 17.76 9.96 29.39
N HIS A 92 17.53 10.95 28.52
CA HIS A 92 16.45 11.94 28.60
C HIS A 92 15.76 12.08 27.25
N ASN A 93 14.54 12.62 27.24
CA ASN A 93 13.81 12.85 26.00
C ASN A 93 14.35 14.10 25.29
N ASN A 94 15.24 13.90 24.31
CA ASN A 94 15.91 14.95 23.56
C ASN A 94 15.38 15.02 22.12
N ILE A 95 15.54 16.16 21.44
CA ILE A 95 15.14 16.36 20.05
C ILE A 95 16.35 16.14 19.13
N TYR A 96 16.15 15.36 18.07
CA TYR A 96 17.13 15.02 17.04
C TYR A 96 16.57 15.38 15.66
N VAL A 97 17.46 15.52 14.66
CA VAL A 97 17.14 15.76 13.24
C VAL A 97 17.99 14.86 12.35
#